data_AF-A0A316ZAR4-F1
#
_entry.id   AF-A0A316ZAR4-F1
#
_cell.length_a   1.000
_cell.length_b   1.000
_cell.length_c   1.000
_cell.angle_alpha   90.00
_cell.angle_beta   90.00
_cell.angle_gamma   90.00
#
_symmetry.space_group_name_H-M   'P 1'
#
loop_
_entity.id
_entity.type
_entity.pdbx_description
1 polymer ?
#
loop_
_entity_poly.entity_id
_entity_poly.type
_entity_poly.pdbx_seq_one_letter_code
_entity_poly.pdbx_strand_id
1 'polypeptide(L)'
;MSSASASSSRAPFTLVVHGGAGDTLPGAHEEAVHRAGLRAALEAGYAVLAEGGSALDAVAVAVSSLENDRSFNSGAGAVFTTAGEIELEASIMTSSPPAFHGPDSKDALSTTSTASSYGLTPVPAPIPAARRLAALSLVKHTKNPVQAARALYLNPAAAPHTFFIGEENEKLAWSLGGSKCVEQEYFYTRKRWLEHRRELGLPDYDEVHPSEMFDGLDITLDGQPPAFNAGVQPPHYTSRLPSSANSTHSDSPAKNQGPLPKGTVGAVALDQYGVIACATSTGGKNNKLPGRLGDSAAPGAGSWAETWTDSRASSSNVAAAKTQSKSLLARVASLCGSSNDVDASSSSTSTQPARRGVGLSCTGDGDVFLKVSAGALVAHRARFLGESVETAAGAMIAEFEALGGEGGVIALDEKGTPSFITNCKTMNRGVMSSKDATPRVAIWAHEEVQ
;
A
#
# COMPACT_ATOMS: atom_id res chain seq x y z
N MET A 1 -38.31 -23.64 -23.99
CA MET A 1 -38.09 -23.08 -22.63
C MET A 1 -36.60 -22.87 -22.47
N SER A 2 -36.12 -21.65 -22.73
CA SER A 2 -34.71 -21.28 -22.52
C SER A 2 -34.60 -20.75 -21.09
N SER A 3 -33.88 -21.46 -20.22
CA SER A 3 -33.60 -20.99 -18.87
C SER A 3 -32.61 -19.85 -18.94
N ALA A 4 -33.09 -18.62 -18.72
CA ALA A 4 -32.21 -17.49 -18.44
C ALA A 4 -31.41 -17.82 -17.17
N SER A 5 -30.10 -18.05 -17.35
CA SER A 5 -29.13 -18.10 -16.27
C SER A 5 -29.21 -16.76 -15.54
N ALA A 6 -29.67 -16.78 -14.29
CA ALA A 6 -29.56 -15.62 -13.40
C ALA A 6 -28.07 -15.35 -13.20
N SER A 7 -27.55 -14.29 -13.83
CA SER A 7 -26.20 -13.80 -13.54
C SER A 7 -26.18 -13.36 -12.08
N SER A 8 -25.60 -14.18 -11.20
CA SER A 8 -25.24 -13.76 -9.85
C SER A 8 -24.39 -12.51 -9.97
N SER A 9 -24.91 -11.36 -9.52
CA SER A 9 -24.15 -10.12 -9.47
C SER A 9 -23.00 -10.33 -8.48
N ARG A 10 -21.75 -10.30 -8.96
CA ARG A 10 -20.55 -10.38 -8.12
C ARG A 10 -20.60 -9.29 -7.04
N ALA A 11 -20.14 -9.61 -5.84
CA ALA A 11 -20.03 -8.64 -4.75
C ALA A 11 -19.11 -7.47 -5.16
N PRO A 12 -19.35 -6.25 -4.65
CA PRO A 12 -18.55 -5.10 -5.02
C PRO A 12 -17.11 -5.24 -4.52
N PHE A 13 -16.18 -4.67 -5.28
CA PHE A 13 -14.75 -4.65 -4.96
C PHE A 13 -14.18 -3.24 -5.19
N THR A 14 -13.12 -2.91 -4.46
CA THR A 14 -12.45 -1.59 -4.52
C THR A 14 -10.94 -1.78 -4.43
N LEU A 15 -10.20 -1.01 -5.22
CA LEU A 15 -8.74 -0.87 -5.13
C LEU A 15 -8.40 0.61 -4.88
N VAL A 16 -7.50 0.87 -3.95
CA VAL A 16 -6.85 2.17 -3.76
C VAL A 16 -5.34 2.01 -3.80
N VAL A 17 -4.67 3.04 -4.31
CA VAL A 17 -3.21 3.10 -4.41
C VAL A 17 -2.67 4.43 -3.91
N HIS A 18 -1.40 4.46 -3.51
CA HIS A 18 -0.62 5.68 -3.37
C HIS A 18 0.77 5.54 -4.00
N GLY A 19 1.30 6.68 -4.45
CA GLY A 19 2.64 6.84 -5.02
C GLY A 19 3.54 7.76 -4.19
N GLY A 20 3.20 7.99 -2.92
CA GLY A 20 3.99 8.80 -1.99
C GLY A 20 3.26 10.04 -1.48
N ALA A 21 3.68 10.52 -0.31
CA ALA A 21 3.24 11.78 0.28
C ALA A 21 4.45 12.64 0.65
N GLY A 22 4.26 13.95 0.62
CA GLY A 22 5.26 14.91 1.07
C GLY A 22 4.98 16.34 0.65
N ASP A 23 5.83 17.24 1.13
CA ASP A 23 5.73 18.67 0.84
C ASP A 23 6.49 19.12 -0.41
N THR A 24 7.16 18.20 -1.11
CA THR A 24 7.77 18.45 -2.40
C THR A 24 6.68 18.72 -3.43
N LEU A 25 6.66 19.93 -3.99
CA LEU A 25 5.65 20.32 -4.95
C LEU A 25 6.07 19.89 -6.36
N PRO A 26 5.27 19.05 -7.04
CA PRO A 26 5.61 18.61 -8.39
C PRO A 26 5.46 19.75 -9.40
N GLY A 27 6.34 19.78 -10.40
CA GLY A 27 6.11 20.57 -11.61
C GLY A 27 4.98 19.98 -12.46
N ALA A 28 4.45 20.73 -13.43
CA ALA A 28 3.34 20.28 -14.28
C ALA A 28 3.62 18.95 -15.02
N HIS A 29 4.86 18.74 -15.47
CA HIS A 29 5.27 17.49 -16.11
C HIS A 29 5.29 16.32 -15.11
N GLU A 30 5.87 16.50 -13.92
CA GLU A 30 5.91 15.47 -12.87
C GLU A 30 4.51 15.12 -12.38
N GLU A 31 3.62 16.11 -12.27
CA GLU A 31 2.22 15.88 -11.93
C GLU A 31 1.54 14.98 -12.98
N ALA A 32 1.74 15.26 -14.27
CA ALA A 32 1.18 14.45 -15.36
C ALA A 32 1.71 13.01 -15.34
N VAL A 33 3.02 12.83 -15.12
CA VAL A 33 3.65 11.51 -14.97
C VAL A 33 3.06 10.76 -13.77
N HIS A 34 3.02 11.37 -12.57
CA HIS A 34 2.50 10.70 -11.38
C HIS A 34 1.03 10.30 -11.57
N ARG A 35 0.21 11.14 -12.21
CA ARG A 35 -1.18 10.80 -12.54
C ARG A 35 -1.27 9.62 -13.51
N ALA A 36 -0.40 9.57 -14.53
CA ALA A 36 -0.37 8.46 -15.48
C ALA A 36 0.04 7.14 -14.77
N GLY A 37 1.08 7.17 -13.95
CA GLY A 37 1.54 6.02 -13.18
C GLY A 37 0.49 5.48 -12.20
N LEU A 38 -0.21 6.39 -11.49
CA LEU A 38 -1.33 6.01 -10.60
C LEU A 38 -2.48 5.35 -11.38
N ARG A 39 -2.84 5.86 -12.56
CA ARG A 39 -3.88 5.27 -13.41
C ARG A 39 -3.48 3.88 -13.90
N ALA A 40 -2.25 3.71 -14.39
CA ALA A 40 -1.75 2.42 -14.83
C ALA A 40 -1.77 1.38 -13.69
N ALA A 41 -1.36 1.77 -12.48
CA ALA A 41 -1.40 0.89 -11.32
C ALA A 41 -2.83 0.49 -10.92
N LEU A 42 -3.77 1.45 -10.95
CA LEU A 42 -5.19 1.19 -10.70
C LEU A 42 -5.77 0.24 -11.75
N GLU A 43 -5.54 0.51 -13.03
CA GLU A 43 -6.04 -0.32 -14.14
C GLU A 43 -5.51 -1.76 -14.06
N ALA A 44 -4.21 -1.92 -13.79
CA ALA A 44 -3.58 -3.23 -13.66
C ALA A 44 -4.15 -4.04 -12.49
N GLY A 45 -4.24 -3.44 -11.29
CA GLY A 45 -4.82 -4.12 -10.12
C GLY A 45 -6.33 -4.35 -10.25
N TYR A 46 -7.06 -3.41 -10.85
CA TYR A 46 -8.49 -3.52 -11.09
C TYR A 46 -8.81 -4.65 -12.06
N ALA A 47 -8.03 -4.82 -13.14
CA ALA A 47 -8.23 -5.89 -14.10
C ALA A 47 -8.16 -7.28 -13.42
N VAL A 48 -7.25 -7.46 -12.44
CA VAL A 48 -7.22 -8.67 -11.62
C VAL A 48 -8.54 -8.89 -10.88
N LEU A 49 -9.07 -7.86 -10.20
CA LEU A 49 -10.34 -7.97 -9.47
C LEU A 49 -11.54 -8.19 -10.41
N ALA A 50 -11.56 -7.51 -11.56
CA ALA A 50 -12.62 -7.63 -12.56
C ALA A 50 -12.69 -9.03 -13.18
N GLU A 51 -11.53 -9.68 -13.38
CA GLU A 51 -11.43 -11.07 -13.79
C GLU A 51 -11.84 -12.05 -12.65
N GLY A 52 -11.98 -11.56 -11.42
CA GLY A 52 -12.39 -12.31 -10.23
C GLY A 52 -11.23 -12.75 -9.32
N GLY A 53 -10.03 -12.24 -9.57
CA GLY A 53 -8.82 -12.48 -8.78
C GLY A 53 -8.93 -12.02 -7.33
N SER A 54 -7.95 -12.42 -6.52
CA SER A 54 -7.92 -12.10 -5.10
C SER A 54 -7.44 -10.69 -4.82
N ALA A 55 -7.79 -10.14 -3.65
CA ALA A 55 -7.25 -8.87 -3.17
C ALA A 55 -5.72 -8.92 -3.06
N LEU A 56 -5.16 -10.06 -2.66
CA LEU A 56 -3.70 -10.29 -2.59
C LEU A 56 -3.02 -10.08 -3.94
N ASP A 57 -3.59 -10.65 -5.00
CA ASP A 57 -3.04 -10.54 -6.35
C ASP A 57 -3.19 -9.13 -6.91
N ALA A 58 -4.34 -8.49 -6.65
CA ALA A 58 -4.61 -7.13 -7.08
C ALA A 58 -3.63 -6.12 -6.48
N VAL A 59 -3.35 -6.19 -5.16
CA VAL A 59 -2.36 -5.29 -4.53
C VAL A 59 -0.94 -5.60 -5.00
N ALA A 60 -0.59 -6.87 -5.20
CA ALA A 60 0.73 -7.24 -5.71
C ALA A 60 0.96 -6.72 -7.14
N VAL A 61 -0.04 -6.82 -8.03
CA VAL A 61 0.01 -6.29 -9.40
C VAL A 61 0.07 -4.77 -9.40
N ALA A 62 -0.79 -4.09 -8.64
CA ALA A 62 -0.80 -2.63 -8.56
C ALA A 62 0.55 -2.08 -8.06
N VAL A 63 1.08 -2.64 -6.97
CA VAL A 63 2.40 -2.23 -6.44
C VAL A 63 3.53 -2.60 -7.40
N SER A 64 3.48 -3.75 -8.08
CA SER A 64 4.47 -4.09 -9.12
C SER A 64 4.47 -3.08 -10.26
N SER A 65 3.29 -2.57 -10.64
CA SER A 65 3.18 -1.50 -11.65
C SER A 65 3.91 -0.24 -11.19
N LEU A 66 3.74 0.15 -9.92
CA LEU A 66 4.41 1.31 -9.33
C LEU A 66 5.93 1.08 -9.13
N GLU A 67 6.36 -0.13 -8.78
CA GLU A 67 7.79 -0.52 -8.69
C GLU A 67 8.50 -0.54 -10.05
N ASN A 68 7.75 -0.69 -11.14
CA ASN A 68 8.30 -0.65 -12.49
C ASN A 68 8.34 0.79 -13.07
N ASP A 69 7.64 1.73 -12.43
CA ASP A 69 7.56 3.12 -12.85
C ASP A 69 8.62 3.98 -12.14
N ARG A 70 9.55 4.48 -12.95
CA ARG A 70 10.76 5.23 -12.53
C ARG A 70 10.48 6.54 -11.80
N SER A 71 9.25 7.05 -11.87
CA SER A 71 8.86 8.26 -11.17
C SER A 71 8.66 8.04 -9.67
N PHE A 72 8.35 6.80 -9.24
CA PHE A 72 8.10 6.49 -7.84
C PHE A 72 9.33 5.95 -7.12
N ASN A 73 9.39 6.17 -5.80
CA ASN A 73 10.49 5.70 -4.96
C ASN A 73 10.25 4.25 -4.50
N SER A 74 10.21 3.33 -5.45
CA SER A 74 10.32 1.90 -5.20
C SER A 74 10.74 1.18 -6.48
N GLY A 75 11.46 0.07 -6.37
CA GLY A 75 11.94 -0.66 -7.54
C GLY A 75 12.74 0.25 -8.48
N ALA A 76 12.40 0.23 -9.78
CA ALA A 76 12.97 1.15 -10.76
C ALA A 76 12.62 2.58 -10.36
N GLY A 77 13.58 3.40 -9.91
CA GLY A 77 13.30 4.74 -9.36
C GLY A 77 13.52 4.89 -7.85
N ALA A 78 13.93 3.83 -7.16
CA ALA A 78 14.32 3.87 -5.76
C ALA A 78 15.48 4.85 -5.47
N VAL A 79 15.46 5.42 -4.27
CA VAL A 79 16.50 6.33 -3.76
C VAL A 79 17.75 5.59 -3.30
N PHE A 80 18.84 6.34 -3.14
CA PHE A 80 20.16 5.81 -2.78
C PHE A 80 20.41 5.89 -1.28
N THR A 81 21.16 4.93 -0.75
CA THR A 81 21.83 5.00 0.55
C THR A 81 22.99 6.00 0.52
N THR A 82 23.57 6.34 1.67
CA THR A 82 24.80 7.15 1.71
C THR A 82 25.98 6.52 0.97
N ALA A 83 25.96 5.19 0.79
CA ALA A 83 26.97 4.45 0.04
C ALA A 83 26.75 4.43 -1.47
N GLY A 84 25.70 5.11 -1.97
CA GLY A 84 25.36 5.09 -3.40
C GLY A 84 24.77 3.75 -3.87
N GLU A 85 24.36 2.88 -2.94
CA GLU A 85 23.65 1.62 -3.22
C GLU A 85 22.14 1.79 -3.01
N ILE A 86 21.35 0.90 -3.61
CA ILE A 86 19.90 0.84 -3.46
C ILE A 86 19.53 -0.38 -2.62
N GLU A 87 18.74 -0.13 -1.57
CA GLU A 87 18.22 -1.15 -0.66
C GLU A 87 16.71 -1.00 -0.58
N LEU A 88 15.97 -2.06 -0.90
CA LEU A 88 14.52 -2.02 -0.98
C LEU A 88 13.86 -2.73 0.19
N GLU A 89 12.60 -2.38 0.42
CA GLU A 89 11.74 -2.97 1.43
C GLU A 89 10.33 -3.19 0.86
N ALA A 90 9.65 -4.26 1.28
CA ALA A 90 8.25 -4.47 0.96
C ALA A 90 7.52 -5.33 2.00
N SER A 91 6.21 -5.14 2.11
CA SER A 91 5.32 -6.04 2.85
C SER A 91 4.04 -6.31 2.09
N ILE A 92 3.42 -7.45 2.41
CA ILE A 92 2.09 -7.81 1.92
C ILE A 92 1.30 -8.50 3.03
N MET A 93 0.07 -8.04 3.27
CA MET A 93 -0.79 -8.54 4.33
C MET A 93 -2.21 -8.79 3.82
N THR A 94 -2.88 -9.81 4.35
CA THR A 94 -4.29 -10.09 4.07
C THR A 94 -5.09 -10.25 5.36
N SER A 95 -6.37 -9.94 5.34
CA SER A 95 -7.29 -10.17 6.47
C SER A 95 -7.57 -11.66 6.71
N SER A 96 -7.45 -12.46 5.65
CA SER A 96 -7.57 -13.92 5.63
C SER A 96 -6.75 -14.46 4.46
N PRO A 97 -6.18 -15.68 4.57
CA PRO A 97 -5.38 -16.22 3.48
C PRO A 97 -6.24 -16.47 2.25
N PRO A 98 -5.67 -16.34 1.03
CA PRO A 98 -6.39 -16.70 -0.18
C PRO A 98 -6.78 -18.18 -0.14
N ALA A 99 -7.95 -18.50 -0.72
CA ALA A 99 -8.41 -19.87 -0.80
C ALA A 99 -7.48 -20.71 -1.67
N PHE A 100 -7.17 -21.92 -1.20
CA PHE A 100 -6.50 -22.93 -2.02
C PHE A 100 -7.55 -23.81 -2.69
N HIS A 101 -7.54 -23.85 -4.02
CA HIS A 101 -8.53 -24.61 -4.78
C HIS A 101 -8.06 -26.01 -5.18
N GLY A 102 -6.80 -26.40 -4.95
CA GLY A 102 -6.27 -27.71 -5.38
C GLY A 102 -5.85 -27.74 -6.86
N PRO A 103 -4.96 -28.67 -7.25
CA PRO A 103 -4.42 -28.74 -8.62
C PRO A 103 -5.47 -29.18 -9.67
N ASP A 104 -6.51 -29.91 -9.26
CA ASP A 104 -7.55 -30.44 -10.15
C ASP A 104 -8.82 -29.59 -10.21
N SER A 105 -8.86 -28.45 -9.50
CA SER A 105 -10.06 -27.63 -9.45
C SER A 105 -10.27 -26.85 -10.74
N LYS A 106 -11.46 -27.00 -11.31
CA LYS A 106 -11.95 -26.14 -12.41
C LYS A 106 -12.28 -24.72 -11.94
N ASP A 107 -12.45 -24.53 -10.63
CA ASP A 107 -12.60 -23.24 -9.95
C ASP A 107 -11.25 -22.68 -9.49
N ALA A 108 -10.14 -23.35 -9.83
CA ALA A 108 -8.86 -22.68 -9.78
C ALA A 108 -9.02 -21.46 -10.68
N LEU A 109 -9.14 -20.28 -10.07
CA LEU A 109 -8.57 -19.09 -10.65
C LEU A 109 -7.06 -19.36 -10.82
N SER A 110 -6.74 -20.24 -11.76
CA SER A 110 -5.52 -20.18 -12.56
C SER A 110 -5.42 -18.73 -12.93
N THR A 111 -4.38 -18.10 -12.38
CA THR A 111 -4.22 -16.66 -12.24
C THR A 111 -4.78 -15.91 -13.44
N THR A 112 -5.55 -14.85 -13.16
CA THR A 112 -6.16 -13.98 -14.18
C THR A 112 -5.12 -13.65 -15.25
N SER A 113 -5.54 -13.41 -16.49
CA SER A 113 -4.62 -13.13 -17.60
C SER A 113 -3.68 -11.97 -17.25
N THR A 114 -4.22 -10.95 -16.58
CA THR A 114 -3.48 -9.85 -15.99
C THR A 114 -2.47 -10.32 -14.94
N ALA A 115 -2.88 -11.09 -13.93
CA ALA A 115 -1.97 -11.62 -12.90
C ALA A 115 -0.82 -12.44 -13.50
N SER A 116 -1.13 -13.27 -14.51
CA SER A 116 -0.13 -14.07 -15.24
C SER A 116 0.89 -13.19 -15.98
N SER A 117 0.47 -12.06 -16.57
CA SER A 117 1.37 -11.12 -17.24
C SER A 117 2.38 -10.46 -16.29
N TYR A 118 2.03 -10.34 -15.01
CA TYR A 118 2.92 -9.90 -13.93
C TYR A 118 3.72 -11.04 -13.29
N GLY A 119 3.62 -12.26 -13.83
CA GLY A 119 4.35 -13.43 -13.35
C GLY A 119 3.77 -14.04 -12.06
N LEU A 120 2.53 -13.74 -11.69
CA LEU A 120 1.90 -14.32 -10.50
C LEU A 120 1.63 -15.82 -10.70
N THR A 121 2.13 -16.62 -9.76
CA THR A 121 1.81 -18.04 -9.65
C THR A 121 0.55 -18.26 -8.80
N PRO A 122 -0.25 -19.32 -9.08
CA PRO A 122 -1.38 -19.71 -8.24
C PRO A 122 -0.96 -20.05 -6.80
N VAL A 123 -1.92 -20.07 -5.87
CA VAL A 123 -1.70 -20.50 -4.49
C VAL A 123 -1.23 -21.97 -4.50
N PRO A 124 0.01 -22.28 -4.07
CA PRO A 124 0.62 -23.58 -4.32
C PRO A 124 0.15 -24.67 -3.34
N ALA A 125 -0.28 -24.27 -2.14
CA ALA A 125 -0.73 -25.17 -1.09
C ALA A 125 -1.70 -24.44 -0.15
N PRO A 126 -2.46 -25.17 0.70
CA PRO A 126 -3.24 -24.55 1.78
C PRO A 126 -2.36 -23.69 2.68
N ILE A 127 -2.81 -22.46 2.94
CA ILE A 127 -2.11 -21.51 3.80
C ILE A 127 -2.73 -21.56 5.21
N PRO A 128 -1.92 -21.69 6.29
CA PRO A 128 -2.45 -21.69 7.64
C PRO A 128 -3.31 -20.46 7.94
N ALA A 129 -4.44 -20.68 8.62
CA ALA A 129 -5.36 -19.60 8.98
C ALA A 129 -4.74 -18.52 9.89
N ALA A 130 -3.57 -18.74 10.49
CA ALA A 130 -2.83 -17.74 11.25
C ALA A 130 -1.86 -16.90 10.40
N ARG A 131 -1.52 -17.33 9.18
CA ARG A 131 -0.60 -16.60 8.31
C ARG A 131 -1.32 -15.41 7.69
N ARG A 132 -0.80 -14.21 7.94
CA ARG A 132 -1.43 -12.95 7.52
C ARG A 132 -0.49 -12.04 6.76
N LEU A 133 0.81 -12.15 6.99
CA LEU A 133 1.81 -11.21 6.54
C LEU A 133 3.06 -11.93 6.07
N ALA A 134 3.69 -11.41 5.01
CA ALA A 134 5.12 -11.56 4.80
C ALA A 134 5.72 -10.19 4.46
N ALA A 135 6.93 -9.95 4.93
CA ALA A 135 7.69 -8.76 4.65
C ALA A 135 9.16 -9.09 4.40
N LEU A 136 9.82 -8.24 3.63
CA LEU A 136 11.25 -8.34 3.35
C LEU A 136 11.91 -6.96 3.36
N SER A 137 13.15 -6.92 3.80
CA SER A 137 13.97 -5.70 3.85
C SER A 137 15.42 -5.96 3.43
N LEU A 138 16.12 -4.87 3.10
CA LEU A 138 17.53 -4.90 2.69
C LEU A 138 17.77 -5.82 1.49
N VAL A 139 16.81 -5.83 0.57
CA VAL A 139 16.94 -6.57 -0.68
C VAL A 139 17.53 -5.64 -1.74
N LYS A 140 18.46 -6.16 -2.55
CA LYS A 140 19.29 -5.36 -3.45
C LYS A 140 19.20 -5.79 -4.91
N HIS A 141 18.66 -6.97 -5.18
CA HIS A 141 18.69 -7.59 -6.51
C HIS A 141 17.32 -8.07 -6.99
N THR A 142 16.25 -7.80 -6.25
CA THR A 142 14.90 -8.21 -6.58
C THR A 142 14.18 -7.12 -7.36
N LYS A 143 13.86 -7.39 -8.64
CA LYS A 143 13.16 -6.43 -9.51
C LYS A 143 11.89 -5.84 -8.88
N ASN A 144 11.04 -6.72 -8.35
CA ASN A 144 9.77 -6.38 -7.73
C ASN A 144 9.69 -6.92 -6.28
N PRO A 145 10.13 -6.14 -5.28
CA PRO A 145 10.08 -6.53 -3.87
C PRO A 145 8.73 -7.05 -3.39
N VAL A 146 7.61 -6.46 -3.82
CA VAL A 146 6.26 -6.93 -3.43
C VAL A 146 5.97 -8.36 -3.90
N GLN A 147 6.49 -8.74 -5.08
CA GLN A 147 6.33 -10.09 -5.63
C GLN A 147 7.13 -11.12 -4.85
N ALA A 148 8.33 -10.74 -4.39
CA ALA A 148 9.11 -11.57 -3.49
C ALA A 148 8.39 -11.77 -2.15
N ALA A 149 7.81 -10.70 -1.59
CA ALA A 149 7.02 -10.80 -0.36
C ALA A 149 5.79 -11.71 -0.55
N ARG A 150 5.10 -11.60 -1.68
CA ARG A 150 3.98 -12.48 -2.05
C ARG A 150 4.41 -13.94 -2.16
N ALA A 151 5.51 -14.24 -2.84
CA ALA A 151 5.97 -15.62 -2.98
C ALA A 151 6.37 -16.24 -1.64
N LEU A 152 7.06 -15.50 -0.78
CA LEU A 152 7.35 -15.92 0.59
C LEU A 152 6.04 -16.16 1.34
N TYR A 153 5.07 -15.24 1.28
CA TYR A 153 3.74 -15.39 1.88
C TYR A 153 3.01 -16.67 1.44
N LEU A 154 3.02 -16.99 0.15
CA LEU A 154 2.30 -18.16 -0.38
C LEU A 154 2.96 -19.51 -0.08
N ASN A 155 4.20 -19.52 0.40
CA ASN A 155 4.98 -20.75 0.60
C ASN A 155 5.40 -20.96 2.07
N PRO A 156 4.46 -21.15 3.01
CA PRO A 156 4.77 -21.27 4.43
C PRO A 156 5.66 -22.45 4.81
N ALA A 157 5.71 -23.51 4.01
CA ALA A 157 6.58 -24.65 4.25
C ALA A 157 8.06 -24.31 3.99
N ALA A 158 8.35 -23.56 2.92
CA ALA A 158 9.70 -23.11 2.57
C ALA A 158 10.09 -21.83 3.32
N ALA A 159 9.13 -20.96 3.61
CA ALA A 159 9.30 -19.66 4.23
C ALA A 159 8.39 -19.55 5.48
N PRO A 160 8.70 -20.25 6.59
CA PRO A 160 7.82 -20.31 7.76
C PRO A 160 7.71 -18.99 8.52
N HIS A 161 8.65 -18.07 8.34
CA HIS A 161 8.69 -16.78 9.00
C HIS A 161 7.79 -15.73 8.31
N THR A 162 7.57 -14.61 8.99
CA THR A 162 6.78 -13.47 8.47
C THR A 162 7.64 -12.27 8.08
N PHE A 163 8.91 -12.26 8.46
CA PHE A 163 9.82 -11.17 8.14
C PHE A 163 11.20 -11.73 7.75
N PHE A 164 11.73 -11.24 6.64
CA PHE A 164 12.94 -11.74 5.99
C PHE A 164 13.88 -10.57 5.69
N ILE A 165 15.19 -10.78 5.79
CA ILE A 165 16.18 -9.71 5.60
C ILE A 165 17.34 -10.22 4.75
N GLY A 166 17.76 -9.43 3.77
CA GLY A 166 18.99 -9.64 3.01
C GLY A 166 18.88 -10.63 1.83
N GLU A 167 19.99 -10.72 1.09
CA GLU A 167 20.09 -11.35 -0.23
C GLU A 167 19.74 -12.84 -0.28
N GLU A 168 20.00 -13.60 0.78
CA GLU A 168 19.65 -15.03 0.83
C GLU A 168 18.13 -15.24 0.73
N ASN A 169 17.34 -14.31 1.27
CA ASN A 169 15.89 -14.37 1.18
C ASN A 169 15.38 -13.94 -0.19
N GLU A 170 16.15 -13.14 -0.94
CA GLU A 170 15.87 -12.86 -2.34
C GLU A 170 15.98 -14.13 -3.18
N LYS A 171 17.08 -14.88 -3.01
CA LYS A 171 17.31 -16.15 -3.71
C LYS A 171 16.17 -17.15 -3.44
N LEU A 172 15.75 -17.25 -2.18
CA LEU A 172 14.59 -18.07 -1.83
C LEU A 172 13.34 -17.58 -2.56
N ALA A 173 13.03 -16.29 -2.51
CA ALA A 173 11.86 -15.74 -3.20
C ALA A 173 11.89 -16.00 -4.72
N TRP A 174 13.03 -15.82 -5.39
CA TRP A 174 13.19 -16.11 -6.82
C TRP A 174 12.96 -17.59 -7.13
N SER A 175 13.47 -18.50 -6.29
CA SER A 175 13.24 -19.94 -6.45
C SER A 175 11.76 -20.34 -6.34
N LEU A 176 10.95 -19.51 -5.67
CA LEU A 176 9.51 -19.65 -5.51
C LEU A 176 8.70 -18.87 -6.57
N GLY A 177 9.37 -18.27 -7.56
CA GLY A 177 8.73 -17.46 -8.61
C GLY A 177 8.38 -16.03 -8.20
N GLY A 178 8.87 -15.54 -7.06
CA GLY A 178 8.58 -14.22 -6.51
C GLY A 178 9.48 -13.12 -7.05
N SER A 179 9.43 -12.83 -8.35
CA SER A 179 10.32 -11.90 -9.08
C SER A 179 11.59 -12.55 -9.65
N LYS A 180 12.42 -11.72 -10.29
CA LYS A 180 13.68 -12.07 -10.94
C LYS A 180 14.84 -11.26 -10.33
N CYS A 181 16.03 -11.85 -10.42
CA CYS A 181 17.29 -11.17 -10.13
C CYS A 181 17.56 -10.09 -11.19
N VAL A 182 17.94 -8.90 -10.73
CA VAL A 182 18.43 -7.78 -11.54
C VAL A 182 19.61 -7.14 -10.83
N GLU A 183 20.48 -6.50 -11.59
CA GLU A 183 21.60 -5.72 -11.04
C GLU A 183 21.14 -4.32 -10.60
N GLN A 184 21.96 -3.65 -9.79
CA GLN A 184 21.66 -2.32 -9.21
C GLN A 184 21.31 -1.26 -10.26
N GLU A 185 21.89 -1.40 -11.46
CA GLU A 185 21.63 -0.64 -12.68
C GLU A 185 20.15 -0.53 -13.01
N TYR A 186 19.37 -1.59 -12.77
CA TYR A 186 17.96 -1.61 -13.08
C TYR A 186 17.20 -0.51 -12.31
N PHE A 187 17.57 -0.30 -11.05
CA PHE A 187 16.91 0.62 -10.15
C PHE A 187 17.33 2.09 -10.36
N TYR A 188 18.51 2.30 -10.92
CA TYR A 188 19.13 3.61 -11.13
C TYR A 188 18.25 4.54 -11.97
N THR A 189 18.15 5.81 -11.55
CA THR A 189 17.74 6.91 -12.41
C THR A 189 18.67 8.10 -12.22
N ARG A 190 18.88 8.87 -13.29
CA ARG A 190 19.73 10.06 -13.26
C ARG A 190 19.22 11.10 -12.27
N LYS A 191 17.90 11.34 -12.27
CA LYS A 191 17.23 12.24 -11.31
C LYS A 191 17.56 11.89 -9.86
N ARG A 192 17.33 10.65 -9.44
CA ARG A 192 17.59 10.19 -8.07
C ARG A 192 19.07 10.28 -7.70
N TRP A 193 19.96 10.05 -8.66
CA TRP A 193 21.40 10.15 -8.44
C TRP A 193 21.84 11.60 -8.18
N LEU A 194 21.31 12.56 -8.94
CA LEU A 194 21.57 13.98 -8.72
C LEU A 194 21.00 14.44 -7.36
N GLU A 195 19.79 14.01 -6.99
CA GLU A 195 19.21 14.27 -5.67
C GLU A 195 20.11 13.73 -4.54
N HIS A 196 20.60 12.49 -4.66
CA HIS A 196 21.55 11.87 -3.74
C HIS A 196 22.83 12.68 -3.54
N ARG A 197 23.50 13.05 -4.65
CA ARG A 197 24.77 13.80 -4.61
C ARG A 197 24.60 15.19 -4.01
N ARG A 198 23.54 15.88 -4.39
CA ARG A 198 23.23 17.23 -3.91
C ARG A 198 23.06 17.27 -2.40
N GLU A 199 22.35 16.27 -1.84
CA GLU A 199 22.14 16.17 -0.39
C GLU A 199 23.43 15.82 0.37
N LEU A 200 24.37 15.10 -0.26
CA LEU A 200 25.71 14.89 0.30
C LEU A 200 26.64 16.12 0.16
N GLY A 201 26.18 17.20 -0.47
CA GLY A 201 26.99 18.39 -0.76
C GLY A 201 28.08 18.14 -1.82
N LEU A 202 27.87 17.15 -2.69
CA LEU A 202 28.77 16.81 -3.78
C LEU A 202 28.41 17.61 -5.05
N PRO A 203 29.39 17.90 -5.93
CA PRO A 203 29.10 18.57 -7.20
C PRO A 203 28.16 17.73 -8.06
N ASP A 204 27.33 18.40 -8.85
CA ASP A 204 26.40 17.75 -9.76
C ASP A 204 27.19 16.87 -10.74
N TYR A 205 26.63 15.71 -11.08
CA TYR A 205 27.36 14.70 -11.86
C TYR A 205 27.84 15.23 -13.21
N ASP A 206 27.06 16.12 -13.85
CA ASP A 206 27.41 16.74 -15.13
C ASP A 206 28.68 17.61 -15.08
N GLU A 207 29.00 18.17 -13.90
CA GLU A 207 30.23 18.94 -13.72
C GLU A 207 31.47 18.04 -13.74
N VAL A 208 31.31 16.74 -13.43
CA VAL A 208 32.39 15.75 -13.33
C VAL A 208 32.42 14.80 -14.53
N HIS A 209 31.26 14.54 -15.13
CA HIS A 209 31.05 13.61 -16.23
C HIS A 209 30.04 14.22 -17.23
N PRO A 210 30.50 14.87 -18.32
CA PRO A 210 29.62 15.57 -19.25
C PRO A 210 28.54 14.65 -19.84
N SER A 211 27.35 15.24 -20.03
CA SER A 211 26.03 14.59 -20.24
C SER A 211 25.91 13.62 -21.42
N GLU A 212 26.86 13.62 -22.36
CA GLU A 212 26.82 12.81 -23.59
C GLU A 212 26.79 11.28 -23.34
N MET A 213 27.14 10.80 -22.14
CA MET A 213 27.09 9.36 -21.82
C MET A 213 25.70 8.84 -21.38
N PHE A 214 24.81 9.70 -20.90
CA PHE A 214 23.60 9.25 -20.16
C PHE A 214 22.33 10.08 -20.45
N ASP A 215 22.38 10.98 -21.42
CA ASP A 215 21.32 11.94 -21.79
C ASP A 215 19.99 11.29 -22.22
N GLY A 216 19.94 9.97 -22.33
CA GLY A 216 18.70 9.24 -22.53
C GLY A 216 17.75 9.37 -21.35
N LEU A 217 18.24 9.21 -20.10
CA LEU A 217 17.60 8.65 -18.88
C LEU A 217 16.44 9.42 -18.20
N ASP A 218 15.87 10.44 -18.84
CA ASP A 218 14.77 11.20 -18.25
C ASP A 218 13.44 10.43 -18.28
N ILE A 219 12.57 10.73 -17.31
CA ILE A 219 11.23 10.14 -17.16
C ILE A 219 10.43 10.47 -18.42
N THR A 220 10.17 9.47 -19.26
CA THR A 220 9.31 9.64 -20.42
C THR A 220 7.84 9.54 -20.01
N LEU A 221 6.93 10.10 -20.82
CA LEU A 221 5.49 10.07 -20.53
C LEU A 221 4.91 8.65 -20.49
N ASP A 222 5.58 7.68 -21.09
CA ASP A 222 5.25 6.24 -21.06
C ASP A 222 5.91 5.48 -19.89
N GLY A 223 6.63 6.18 -18.99
CA GLY A 223 7.23 5.60 -17.77
C GLY A 223 8.34 4.58 -18.05
N GLN A 224 8.72 4.39 -19.31
CA GLN A 224 9.78 3.46 -19.71
C GLN A 224 11.14 4.12 -19.56
N PRO A 225 12.18 3.37 -19.13
CA PRO A 225 13.52 3.86 -19.32
C PRO A 225 13.74 4.09 -20.83
N PRO A 226 14.33 5.22 -21.23
CA PRO A 226 15.12 5.27 -22.45
C PRO A 226 16.14 4.12 -22.37
N ALA A 227 16.31 3.38 -23.46
CA ALA A 227 17.12 2.17 -23.48
C ALA A 227 18.51 2.47 -22.90
N PHE A 228 18.83 1.81 -21.78
CA PHE A 228 20.19 1.82 -21.26
C PHE A 228 21.10 1.21 -22.33
N ASN A 229 22.11 1.97 -22.74
CA ASN A 229 23.10 1.45 -23.67
C ASN A 229 23.91 0.38 -22.94
N ALA A 230 23.66 -0.89 -23.25
CA ALA A 230 24.35 -2.02 -22.64
C ALA A 230 25.87 -1.83 -22.79
N GLY A 231 26.54 -1.48 -21.69
CA GLY A 231 27.98 -1.21 -21.66
C GLY A 231 28.42 0.00 -20.83
N VAL A 232 27.53 0.91 -20.43
CA VAL A 232 27.90 2.10 -19.65
C VAL A 232 27.47 1.95 -18.19
N GLN A 233 28.37 1.51 -17.30
CA GLN A 233 28.02 1.35 -15.87
C GLN A 233 27.57 2.68 -15.24
N PRO A 234 26.51 2.67 -14.40
CA PRO A 234 26.10 3.84 -13.67
C PRO A 234 27.22 4.29 -12.72
N PRO A 235 27.19 5.57 -12.33
CA PRO A 235 28.19 6.11 -11.43
C PRO A 235 28.18 5.33 -10.12
N HIS A 236 29.35 4.91 -9.66
CA HIS A 236 29.53 4.25 -8.37
C HIS A 236 30.73 4.88 -7.66
N TYR A 237 30.75 4.81 -6.33
CA TYR A 237 31.90 5.25 -5.55
C TYR A 237 33.01 4.18 -5.64
N THR A 238 34.17 4.54 -6.20
CA THR A 238 35.24 3.58 -6.54
C THR A 238 36.12 3.16 -5.36
N SER A 239 36.23 3.99 -4.32
CA SER A 239 36.83 3.61 -3.04
C SER A 239 36.63 4.72 -2.02
N ARG A 240 35.89 4.41 -0.94
CA ARG A 240 35.57 5.28 0.21
C ARG A 240 34.39 6.23 -0.06
N LEU A 241 33.43 6.24 0.88
CA LEU A 241 32.41 7.29 0.99
C LEU A 241 33.10 8.65 0.84
N PRO A 242 32.58 9.59 0.05
CA PRO A 242 33.10 10.95 0.10
C PRO A 242 32.92 11.42 1.55
N SER A 243 34.04 11.62 2.25
CA SER A 243 34.04 12.29 3.55
C SER A 243 33.28 13.59 3.35
N SER A 244 32.22 13.82 4.15
CA SER A 244 31.46 15.07 4.11
C SER A 244 32.45 16.21 3.90
N ALA A 245 32.39 16.89 2.76
CA ALA A 245 33.35 17.94 2.50
C ALA A 245 33.26 18.90 3.69
N ASN A 246 34.37 19.06 4.42
CA ASN A 246 34.50 20.12 5.41
C ASN A 246 34.39 21.44 4.64
N SER A 247 33.17 21.90 4.40
CA SER A 247 32.95 23.20 3.78
C SER A 247 33.23 24.25 4.86
N THR A 248 34.47 24.72 4.92
CA THR A 248 34.85 25.95 5.61
C THR A 248 34.39 27.20 4.85
N HIS A 249 33.41 27.06 3.94
CA HIS A 249 32.73 28.18 3.29
C HIS A 249 31.37 28.38 3.95
N SER A 250 31.22 29.53 4.60
CA SER A 250 30.01 30.01 5.27
C SER A 250 28.84 30.35 4.34
N ASP A 251 28.88 29.91 3.08
CA ASP A 251 27.81 30.08 2.10
C ASP A 251 27.33 28.70 1.65
N SER A 252 26.47 28.06 2.45
CA SER A 252 25.80 26.82 2.06
C SER A 252 24.75 27.11 0.97
N PRO A 253 24.87 26.56 -0.26
CA PRO A 253 23.81 26.66 -1.26
C PRO A 253 22.58 25.81 -0.89
N ALA A 254 22.70 24.96 0.13
CA ALA A 254 21.73 23.94 0.53
C ALA A 254 20.43 24.48 1.18
N LYS A 255 20.29 25.79 1.40
CA LYS A 255 19.13 26.36 2.13
C LYS A 255 17.90 26.68 1.27
N ASN A 256 17.96 26.55 -0.06
CA ASN A 256 16.92 27.05 -0.96
C ASN A 256 16.28 26.00 -1.89
N GLN A 257 16.39 24.72 -1.59
CA GLN A 257 15.86 23.68 -2.49
C GLN A 257 14.84 22.81 -1.74
N GLY A 258 13.70 22.57 -2.41
CA GLY A 258 12.47 22.04 -1.82
C GLY A 258 12.62 20.68 -1.12
N PRO A 259 11.56 20.21 -0.46
CA PRO A 259 11.58 18.98 0.33
C PRO A 259 12.05 17.78 -0.50
N LEU A 260 12.72 16.83 0.15
CA LEU A 260 13.29 15.65 -0.48
C LEU A 260 12.25 14.54 -0.66
N PRO A 261 12.50 13.57 -1.57
CA PRO A 261 11.54 12.49 -1.82
C PRO A 261 11.39 11.59 -0.59
N LYS A 262 10.22 11.66 0.06
CA LYS A 262 9.79 10.75 1.15
C LYS A 262 8.82 9.67 0.64
N GLY A 263 8.72 9.51 -0.68
CA GLY A 263 7.67 8.71 -1.31
C GLY A 263 7.83 7.21 -1.05
N THR A 264 6.74 6.54 -0.70
CA THR A 264 6.60 5.09 -0.69
C THR A 264 5.42 4.75 -1.59
N VAL A 265 5.41 3.57 -2.22
CA VAL A 265 4.27 3.10 -3.02
C VAL A 265 3.48 2.08 -2.23
N GLY A 266 2.17 2.01 -2.48
CA GLY A 266 1.34 1.04 -1.80
C GLY A 266 -0.07 0.92 -2.36
N ALA A 267 -0.74 -0.16 -2.00
CA ALA A 267 -2.09 -0.47 -2.44
C ALA A 267 -2.89 -1.17 -1.35
N VAL A 268 -4.20 -0.95 -1.34
CA VAL A 268 -5.16 -1.67 -0.52
C VAL A 268 -6.33 -2.09 -1.40
N ALA A 269 -6.76 -3.34 -1.30
CA ALA A 269 -7.87 -3.87 -2.06
C ALA A 269 -8.87 -4.60 -1.16
N LEU A 270 -10.15 -4.47 -1.50
CA LEU A 270 -11.23 -5.34 -1.06
C LEU A 270 -11.69 -6.14 -2.29
N ASP A 271 -11.64 -7.47 -2.22
CA ASP A 271 -12.13 -8.33 -3.30
C ASP A 271 -13.59 -8.77 -3.12
N GLN A 272 -14.13 -9.44 -4.15
CA GLN A 272 -15.49 -9.96 -4.17
C GLN A 272 -15.75 -11.08 -3.14
N TYR A 273 -14.71 -11.63 -2.53
CA TYR A 273 -14.81 -12.64 -1.47
C TYR A 273 -14.83 -11.99 -0.08
N GLY A 274 -14.74 -10.65 -0.03
CA GLY A 274 -14.66 -9.86 1.18
C GLY A 274 -13.26 -9.82 1.79
N VAL A 275 -12.22 -10.37 1.15
CA VAL A 275 -10.86 -10.30 1.70
C VAL A 275 -10.31 -8.89 1.49
N ILE A 276 -9.74 -8.33 2.55
CA ILE A 276 -8.96 -7.10 2.46
C ILE A 276 -7.48 -7.49 2.39
N ALA A 277 -6.75 -6.92 1.45
CA ALA A 277 -5.30 -7.04 1.38
C ALA A 277 -4.65 -5.68 1.25
N CYS A 278 -3.42 -5.56 1.72
CA CYS A 278 -2.56 -4.40 1.47
C CYS A 278 -1.14 -4.83 1.11
N ALA A 279 -0.46 -3.97 0.36
CA ALA A 279 0.94 -4.11 0.05
C ALA A 279 1.61 -2.74 0.03
N THR A 280 2.85 -2.68 0.49
CA THR A 280 3.64 -1.44 0.58
C THR A 280 5.06 -1.75 0.16
N SER A 281 5.69 -0.88 -0.63
CA SER A 281 7.08 -1.04 -1.06
C SER A 281 7.80 0.30 -1.19
N THR A 282 9.10 0.31 -0.90
CA THR A 282 9.90 1.53 -0.87
C THR A 282 11.38 1.28 -1.16
N GLY A 283 12.07 2.30 -1.69
CA GLY A 283 13.53 2.44 -1.63
C GLY A 283 14.04 2.98 -0.28
N GLY A 284 13.13 3.41 0.60
CA GLY A 284 13.44 4.05 1.87
C GLY A 284 13.65 5.56 1.72
N LYS A 285 14.50 6.12 2.58
CA LYS A 285 14.85 7.55 2.55
C LYS A 285 16.11 7.76 1.72
N ASN A 286 16.15 8.85 0.94
CA ASN A 286 17.36 9.25 0.26
C ASN A 286 18.47 9.48 1.29
N ASN A 287 19.69 9.07 0.97
CA ASN A 287 20.84 9.10 1.87
C ASN A 287 20.60 8.42 3.23
N LYS A 288 19.73 7.40 3.29
CA LYS A 288 19.67 6.52 4.46
C LYS A 288 21.03 5.85 4.68
N LEU A 289 21.38 5.62 5.95
CA LEU A 289 22.52 4.74 6.25
C LEU A 289 22.22 3.34 5.69
N PRO A 290 23.19 2.68 5.02
CA PRO A 290 23.04 1.28 4.62
C PRO A 290 22.57 0.42 5.80
N GLY A 291 21.58 -0.43 5.56
CA GLY A 291 20.96 -1.25 6.60
C GLY A 291 19.82 -0.57 7.38
N ARG A 292 19.48 0.70 7.11
CA ARG A 292 18.34 1.37 7.75
C ARG A 292 17.03 0.73 7.28
N LEU A 293 16.16 0.43 8.24
CA LEU A 293 14.82 -0.10 8.03
C LEU A 293 13.75 0.97 8.24
N GLY A 294 12.73 1.00 7.38
CA GLY A 294 11.56 1.85 7.49
C GLY A 294 10.33 1.14 8.07
N ASP A 295 9.19 1.81 7.95
CA ASP A 295 7.88 1.30 8.35
C ASP A 295 7.28 0.33 7.33
N SER A 296 7.65 0.44 6.06
CA SER A 296 7.01 -0.27 4.94
C SER A 296 7.09 -1.79 5.03
N ALA A 297 8.17 -2.34 5.61
CA ALA A 297 8.31 -3.76 5.89
C ALA A 297 8.01 -4.14 7.35
N ALA A 298 7.76 -3.15 8.22
CA ALA A 298 7.53 -3.37 9.64
C ALA A 298 6.07 -3.73 9.93
N PRO A 299 5.79 -4.95 10.45
CA PRO A 299 4.45 -5.33 10.85
C PRO A 299 3.83 -4.32 11.82
N GLY A 300 2.61 -3.86 11.56
CA GLY A 300 1.91 -2.94 12.46
C GLY A 300 2.25 -1.45 12.28
N ALA A 301 3.20 -1.10 11.41
CA ALA A 301 3.52 0.30 11.11
C ALA A 301 3.03 0.70 9.71
N GLY A 302 3.76 0.34 8.66
CA GLY A 302 3.50 0.82 7.30
C GLY A 302 2.32 0.16 6.59
N SER A 303 1.90 -1.02 7.05
CA SER A 303 0.84 -1.81 6.42
C SER A 303 0.01 -2.54 7.48
N TRP A 304 -1.31 -2.61 7.28
CA TRP A 304 -2.17 -3.49 8.07
C TRP A 304 -3.39 -3.94 7.27
N ALA A 305 -3.80 -5.21 7.42
CA ALA A 305 -5.05 -5.73 6.90
C ALA A 305 -5.68 -6.73 7.88
N GLU A 306 -6.90 -6.45 8.34
CA GLU A 306 -7.58 -7.28 9.33
C GLU A 306 -9.11 -7.17 9.18
N THR A 307 -9.81 -8.25 9.49
CA THR A 307 -11.26 -8.25 9.68
C THR A 307 -11.65 -8.91 10.98
N TRP A 308 -12.74 -8.44 11.60
CA TRP A 308 -13.29 -8.98 12.84
C TRP A 308 -14.82 -8.97 12.82
N THR A 309 -15.41 -9.70 13.75
CA THR A 309 -16.85 -9.71 13.97
C THR A 309 -17.21 -8.68 15.04
N ASP A 310 -18.11 -7.74 14.73
CA ASP A 310 -18.53 -6.71 15.68
C ASP A 310 -19.80 -7.14 16.42
N SER A 311 -19.63 -7.56 17.68
CA SER A 311 -20.75 -7.90 18.58
C SER A 311 -21.47 -6.68 19.14
N ARG A 312 -20.96 -5.45 18.98
CA ARG A 312 -21.66 -4.23 19.42
C ARG A 312 -22.84 -3.89 18.52
N ALA A 313 -22.76 -4.25 17.23
CA ALA A 313 -23.84 -4.07 16.27
C ALA A 313 -25.12 -4.86 16.64
N SER A 314 -24.96 -6.00 17.31
CA SER A 314 -26.07 -6.78 17.88
C SER A 314 -26.64 -6.21 19.19
N SER A 315 -25.88 -5.34 19.89
CA SER A 315 -26.23 -4.81 21.22
C SER A 315 -27.03 -3.51 21.19
N SER A 316 -26.99 -2.76 20.08
CA SER A 316 -27.70 -1.47 19.93
C SER A 316 -29.23 -1.62 20.01
N ASN A 317 -29.78 -2.79 19.67
CA ASN A 317 -31.20 -3.11 19.85
C ASN A 317 -31.60 -3.38 21.31
N VAL A 318 -30.65 -3.64 22.22
CA VAL A 318 -30.95 -3.84 23.65
C VAL A 318 -30.88 -2.51 24.43
N ALA A 319 -30.12 -1.53 23.93
CA ALA A 319 -30.03 -0.20 24.55
C ALA A 319 -31.32 0.64 24.35
N ALA A 320 -32.03 0.45 23.23
CA ALA A 320 -33.32 1.10 22.98
C ALA A 320 -34.44 0.65 23.95
N ALA A 321 -34.27 -0.49 24.63
CA ALA A 321 -35.22 -0.98 25.62
C ALA A 321 -35.01 -0.40 27.04
N LYS A 322 -33.96 0.40 27.27
CA LYS A 322 -33.64 0.95 28.62
C LYS A 322 -34.07 2.40 28.86
N THR A 323 -34.74 3.05 27.90
CA THR A 323 -35.35 4.38 28.07
C THR A 323 -36.88 4.30 28.05
N GLN A 324 -37.46 3.47 28.90
CA GLN A 324 -38.82 3.69 29.40
C GLN A 324 -38.78 3.68 30.93
N SER A 325 -38.23 4.75 31.51
CA SER A 325 -38.56 5.12 32.88
C SER A 325 -40.01 5.64 32.85
N LYS A 326 -40.97 4.71 32.78
CA LYS A 326 -42.38 5.00 32.95
C LYS A 326 -42.58 5.41 34.41
N SER A 327 -42.89 6.68 34.60
CA SER A 327 -43.40 7.26 35.84
C SER A 327 -44.35 6.29 36.56
N LEU A 328 -44.19 6.18 37.89
CA LEU A 328 -45.01 5.34 38.78
C LEU A 328 -46.53 5.59 38.59
N LEU A 329 -46.91 6.79 38.15
CA LEU A 329 -48.30 7.17 37.83
C LEU A 329 -48.91 6.43 36.63
N ALA A 330 -48.10 5.99 35.67
CA ALA A 330 -48.60 5.25 34.49
C ALA A 330 -48.97 3.80 34.82
N ARG A 331 -48.45 3.23 35.93
CA ARG A 331 -48.79 1.87 36.38
C ARG A 331 -50.15 1.80 37.08
N VAL A 332 -50.63 2.90 37.66
CA VAL A 332 -51.94 2.93 38.34
C VAL A 332 -53.10 3.04 37.35
N ALA A 333 -52.87 3.64 36.17
CA ALA A 333 -53.90 3.79 35.14
C ALA A 333 -54.22 2.51 34.35
N SER A 334 -53.37 1.47 34.44
CA SER A 334 -53.55 0.21 33.69
C SER A 334 -54.48 -0.82 34.38
N LEU A 335 -55.07 -0.48 35.53
CA LEU A 335 -56.04 -1.34 36.22
C LEU A 335 -57.48 -1.14 35.73
N CYS A 336 -57.73 -0.20 34.81
CA CYS A 336 -59.04 0.04 34.23
C CYS A 336 -58.95 0.20 32.70
N GLY A 337 -59.30 -0.86 31.96
CA GLY A 337 -59.98 -0.70 30.67
C GLY A 337 -59.20 -1.08 29.39
N SER A 338 -59.85 -2.00 28.67
CA SER A 338 -59.83 -2.30 27.23
C SER A 338 -58.53 -2.74 26.55
N SER A 339 -58.57 -4.00 26.11
CA SER A 339 -57.81 -4.62 25.03
C SER A 339 -57.97 -3.86 23.71
N ASN A 340 -56.86 -3.52 23.07
CA ASN A 340 -56.80 -3.32 21.63
C ASN A 340 -55.64 -4.16 21.09
N ASP A 341 -55.98 -5.08 20.20
CA ASP A 341 -55.04 -5.83 19.38
C ASP A 341 -54.30 -4.87 18.43
N VAL A 342 -52.99 -5.02 18.34
CA VAL A 342 -52.16 -4.42 17.31
C VAL A 342 -51.36 -5.53 16.64
N ASP A 343 -51.68 -5.75 15.37
CA ASP A 343 -50.99 -6.64 14.45
C ASP A 343 -49.49 -6.31 14.39
N ALA A 344 -48.67 -7.25 14.84
CA ALA A 344 -47.23 -7.20 14.68
C ALA A 344 -46.84 -7.88 13.36
N SER A 345 -46.67 -7.11 12.29
CA SER A 345 -45.94 -7.58 11.11
C SER A 345 -44.46 -7.74 11.46
N SER A 346 -44.00 -8.99 11.60
CA SER A 346 -42.63 -9.35 11.94
C SER A 346 -41.70 -9.19 10.72
N SER A 347 -41.09 -8.02 10.57
CA SER A 347 -39.90 -7.89 9.71
C SER A 347 -38.73 -8.58 10.43
N SER A 348 -38.29 -9.73 9.92
CA SER A 348 -37.15 -10.47 10.45
C SER A 348 -35.84 -9.71 10.19
N THR A 349 -35.44 -8.84 11.11
CA THR A 349 -34.11 -8.24 11.10
C THR A 349 -33.09 -9.31 11.48
N SER A 350 -32.33 -9.77 10.48
CA SER A 350 -31.21 -10.70 10.64
C SER A 350 -30.25 -10.19 11.72
N THR A 351 -30.16 -10.92 12.84
CA THR A 351 -29.27 -10.68 13.99
C THR A 351 -27.86 -11.24 13.78
N GLN A 352 -27.38 -11.33 12.54
CA GLN A 352 -26.01 -11.75 12.28
C GLN A 352 -25.04 -10.64 12.69
N PRO A 353 -23.97 -10.96 13.43
CA PRO A 353 -23.02 -9.94 13.86
C PRO A 353 -22.31 -9.36 12.64
N ALA A 354 -22.21 -8.03 12.59
CA ALA A 354 -21.68 -7.34 11.42
C ALA A 354 -20.17 -7.61 11.31
N ARG A 355 -19.74 -8.13 10.16
CA ARG A 355 -18.32 -8.19 9.80
C ARG A 355 -17.81 -6.77 9.64
N ARG A 356 -16.64 -6.48 10.20
CA ARG A 356 -15.91 -5.21 10.05
C ARG A 356 -14.48 -5.47 9.64
N GLY A 357 -13.81 -4.47 9.10
CA GLY A 357 -12.45 -4.63 8.63
C GLY A 357 -11.76 -3.32 8.32
N VAL A 358 -10.44 -3.41 8.22
CA VAL A 358 -9.58 -2.32 7.83
C VAL A 358 -8.42 -2.88 7.01
N GLY A 359 -8.10 -2.19 5.93
CA GLY A 359 -6.84 -2.31 5.22
C GLY A 359 -6.22 -0.94 5.08
N LEU A 360 -4.90 -0.83 5.23
CA LEU A 360 -4.19 0.44 5.08
C LEU A 360 -2.76 0.24 4.59
N SER A 361 -2.24 1.30 3.98
CA SER A 361 -0.87 1.48 3.53
C SER A 361 -0.42 2.92 3.81
N CYS A 362 0.76 3.09 4.39
CA CYS A 362 1.31 4.37 4.82
C CYS A 362 2.45 4.84 3.92
N THR A 363 2.68 6.16 3.88
CA THR A 363 3.82 6.78 3.20
C THR A 363 4.26 8.05 3.93
N GLY A 364 5.58 8.29 3.99
CA GLY A 364 6.15 9.49 4.61
C GLY A 364 7.29 9.14 5.58
N ASP A 365 7.36 9.83 6.72
CA ASP A 365 8.41 9.65 7.72
C ASP A 365 8.32 8.32 8.49
N GLY A 366 8.91 7.28 7.90
CA GLY A 366 8.85 5.93 8.45
C GLY A 366 9.31 5.77 9.91
N ASP A 367 10.27 6.57 10.38
CA ASP A 367 10.74 6.51 11.77
C ASP A 367 9.65 6.94 12.76
N VAL A 368 8.76 7.86 12.36
CA VAL A 368 7.64 8.32 13.18
C VAL A 368 6.48 7.32 13.08
N PHE A 369 6.20 6.79 11.89
CA PHE A 369 5.21 5.71 11.70
C PHE A 369 5.54 4.47 12.57
N LEU A 370 6.82 4.12 12.70
CA LEU A 370 7.30 3.07 13.60
C LEU A 370 7.01 3.41 15.07
N LYS A 371 7.31 4.64 15.51
CA LYS A 371 7.10 5.06 16.90
C LYS A 371 5.63 4.99 17.33
N VAL A 372 4.69 5.32 16.44
CA VAL A 372 3.25 5.28 16.74
C VAL A 372 2.61 3.93 16.40
N SER A 373 3.34 2.99 15.80
CA SER A 373 2.78 1.72 15.30
C SER A 373 1.50 1.96 14.48
N ALA A 374 1.59 2.83 13.47
CA ALA A 374 0.44 3.46 12.84
C ALA A 374 -0.63 2.49 12.35
N GLY A 375 -0.25 1.44 11.64
CA GLY A 375 -1.20 0.44 11.14
C GLY A 375 -1.98 -0.25 12.25
N ALA A 376 -1.29 -0.67 13.31
CA ALA A 376 -1.92 -1.27 14.48
C ALA A 376 -2.80 -0.26 15.23
N LEU A 377 -2.36 0.99 15.36
CA LEU A 377 -3.12 2.06 16.02
C LEU A 377 -4.47 2.29 15.31
N VAL A 378 -4.48 2.48 13.99
CA VAL A 378 -5.72 2.66 13.22
C VAL A 378 -6.64 1.45 13.39
N ALA A 379 -6.09 0.24 13.26
CA ALA A 379 -6.87 -0.98 13.40
C ALA A 379 -7.47 -1.16 14.79
N HIS A 380 -6.70 -0.90 15.84
CA HIS A 380 -7.14 -1.01 17.23
C HIS A 380 -8.21 0.04 17.57
N ARG A 381 -8.10 1.27 17.06
CA ARG A 381 -9.14 2.28 17.22
C ARG A 381 -10.43 1.86 16.53
N ALA A 382 -10.35 1.45 15.26
CA ALA A 382 -11.52 0.97 14.53
C ALA A 382 -12.16 -0.24 15.24
N ARG A 383 -11.35 -1.20 15.68
CA ARG A 383 -11.82 -2.44 16.33
C ARG A 383 -12.36 -2.19 17.73
N PHE A 384 -11.58 -1.61 18.63
CA PHE A 384 -11.92 -1.55 20.05
C PHE A 384 -12.72 -0.31 20.45
N LEU A 385 -12.50 0.84 19.80
CA LEU A 385 -13.29 2.06 20.04
C LEU A 385 -14.55 2.11 19.16
N GLY A 386 -14.57 1.36 18.05
CA GLY A 386 -15.72 1.33 17.14
C GLY A 386 -15.75 2.52 16.18
N GLU A 387 -14.62 3.23 16.05
CA GLU A 387 -14.47 4.34 15.10
C GLU A 387 -14.59 3.86 13.65
N SER A 388 -14.98 4.78 12.76
CA SER A 388 -14.81 4.56 11.32
C SER A 388 -13.32 4.50 10.99
N VAL A 389 -12.99 3.85 9.87
CA VAL A 389 -11.60 3.78 9.40
C VAL A 389 -11.03 5.19 9.15
N GLU A 390 -11.83 6.09 8.58
CA GLU A 390 -11.46 7.49 8.35
C GLU A 390 -11.14 8.23 9.66
N THR A 391 -12.00 8.13 10.67
CA THR A 391 -11.78 8.77 11.98
C THR A 391 -10.55 8.21 12.67
N ALA A 392 -10.37 6.88 12.64
CA ALA A 392 -9.19 6.23 13.23
C ALA A 392 -7.89 6.66 12.52
N ALA A 393 -7.89 6.74 11.19
CA ALA A 393 -6.77 7.21 10.39
C ALA A 393 -6.46 8.70 10.63
N GLY A 394 -7.48 9.55 10.74
CA GLY A 394 -7.36 10.96 11.12
C GLY A 394 -6.68 11.15 12.48
N ALA A 395 -7.12 10.39 13.48
CA ALA A 395 -6.52 10.43 14.82
C ALA A 395 -5.06 9.97 14.81
N MET A 396 -4.72 8.94 14.03
CA MET A 396 -3.33 8.48 13.87
C MET A 396 -2.46 9.55 13.21
N ILE A 397 -2.92 10.20 12.13
CA ILE A 397 -2.16 11.26 11.46
C ILE A 397 -1.95 12.47 12.39
N ALA A 398 -2.93 12.82 13.22
CA ALA A 398 -2.77 13.88 14.22
C ALA A 398 -1.70 13.54 15.28
N GLU A 399 -1.66 12.30 15.77
CA GLU A 399 -0.61 11.84 16.70
C GLU A 399 0.77 11.80 16.04
N PHE A 400 0.82 11.33 14.79
CA PHE A 400 2.02 11.32 13.96
C PHE A 400 2.56 12.74 13.70
N GLU A 401 1.70 13.71 13.40
CA GLU A 401 2.07 15.13 13.24
C GLU A 401 2.58 15.73 14.55
N ALA A 402 1.95 15.41 15.69
CA ALA A 402 2.39 15.89 17.00
C ALA A 402 3.82 15.43 17.37
N LEU A 403 4.29 14.34 16.77
CA LEU A 403 5.68 13.84 16.88
C LEU A 403 6.62 14.40 15.81
N GLY A 404 6.16 15.35 14.99
CA GLY A 404 6.90 15.97 13.89
C GLY A 404 6.98 15.10 12.63
N GLY A 405 6.09 14.11 12.48
CA GLY A 405 6.01 13.29 11.27
C GLY A 405 5.30 14.00 10.12
N GLU A 406 5.80 13.80 8.90
CA GLU A 406 5.15 14.22 7.65
C GLU A 406 4.82 12.99 6.79
N GLY A 407 3.57 12.84 6.37
CA GLY A 407 3.13 11.67 5.62
C GLY A 407 1.61 11.59 5.36
N GLY A 408 1.18 10.38 5.01
CA GLY A 408 -0.22 10.07 4.75
C GLY A 408 -0.51 8.57 4.77
N VAL A 409 -1.79 8.26 4.73
CA VAL A 409 -2.33 6.90 4.75
C VAL A 409 -3.48 6.79 3.76
N ILE A 410 -3.47 5.72 2.98
CA ILE A 410 -4.68 5.24 2.29
C ILE A 410 -5.27 4.10 3.10
N ALA A 411 -6.59 4.03 3.17
CA ALA A 411 -7.27 2.94 3.85
C ALA A 411 -8.57 2.54 3.15
N LEU A 412 -9.02 1.31 3.42
CA LEU A 412 -10.32 0.76 3.05
C LEU A 412 -11.00 0.14 4.27
N ASP A 413 -12.31 0.34 4.38
CA ASP A 413 -13.16 -0.41 5.31
C ASP A 413 -13.71 -1.71 4.67
N GLU A 414 -14.48 -2.49 5.45
CA GLU A 414 -15.11 -3.73 4.96
C GLU A 414 -16.15 -3.54 3.85
N LYS A 415 -16.59 -2.30 3.60
CA LYS A 415 -17.58 -1.93 2.58
C LYS A 415 -16.92 -1.44 1.30
N GLY A 416 -15.59 -1.35 1.30
CA GLY A 416 -14.81 -0.82 0.18
C GLY A 416 -14.85 0.71 0.12
N THR A 417 -15.13 1.38 1.24
CA THR A 417 -15.10 2.84 1.35
C THR A 417 -13.64 3.28 1.51
N PRO A 418 -13.10 4.09 0.57
CA PRO A 418 -11.74 4.60 0.68
C PRO A 418 -11.63 5.76 1.68
N SER A 419 -10.50 5.85 2.35
CA SER A 419 -10.09 7.01 3.15
C SER A 419 -8.68 7.42 2.76
N PHE A 420 -8.48 8.73 2.59
CA PHE A 420 -7.21 9.32 2.18
C PHE A 420 -6.84 10.44 3.15
N ILE A 421 -5.97 10.15 4.11
CA ILE A 421 -5.61 11.12 5.16
C ILE A 421 -4.14 11.49 5.01
N THR A 422 -3.84 12.79 5.00
CA THR A 422 -2.45 13.29 4.92
C THR A 422 -2.34 14.61 5.66
N ASN A 423 -1.17 14.88 6.24
CA ASN A 423 -0.77 16.19 6.76
C ASN A 423 0.21 16.92 5.83
N CYS A 424 0.48 16.36 4.64
CA CYS A 424 1.36 16.93 3.62
C CYS A 424 0.60 17.83 2.65
N LYS A 425 1.32 18.63 1.88
CA LYS A 425 0.77 19.36 0.72
C LYS A 425 0.36 18.44 -0.43
N THR A 426 1.04 17.30 -0.58
CA THR A 426 0.76 16.33 -1.64
C THR A 426 0.69 14.91 -1.10
N MET A 427 -0.19 14.11 -1.70
CA MET A 427 -0.22 12.66 -1.60
C MET A 427 -0.75 12.10 -2.92
N ASN A 428 0.16 11.52 -3.70
CA ASN A 428 -0.13 10.80 -4.94
C ASN A 428 -1.06 9.63 -4.61
N ARG A 429 -2.32 9.68 -5.03
CA ARG A 429 -3.32 8.68 -4.63
C ARG A 429 -4.41 8.46 -5.66
N GLY A 430 -5.07 7.32 -5.58
CA GLY A 430 -6.24 7.07 -6.43
C GLY A 430 -7.09 5.90 -5.98
N VAL A 431 -8.27 5.79 -6.60
CA VAL A 431 -9.26 4.73 -6.37
C VAL A 431 -9.85 4.25 -7.70
N MET A 432 -10.19 2.96 -7.75
CA MET A 432 -11.01 2.37 -8.78
C MET A 432 -11.89 1.28 -8.16
N SER A 433 -13.16 1.18 -8.56
CA SER A 433 -14.09 0.25 -7.90
C SER A 433 -15.04 -0.40 -8.90
N SER A 434 -15.67 -1.51 -8.53
CA SER A 434 -16.68 -2.14 -9.38
C SER A 434 -17.92 -1.26 -9.61
N LYS A 435 -18.09 -0.19 -8.82
CA LYS A 435 -19.17 0.80 -8.98
C LYS A 435 -18.82 1.88 -10.02
N ASP A 436 -17.53 2.14 -10.20
CA ASP A 436 -16.98 3.09 -11.16
C ASP A 436 -15.65 2.54 -11.69
N ALA A 437 -15.70 2.00 -12.90
CA ALA A 437 -14.58 1.37 -13.59
C ALA A 437 -13.67 2.41 -14.27
N THR A 438 -13.63 3.65 -13.78
CA THR A 438 -12.72 4.70 -14.23
C THR A 438 -11.68 4.94 -13.12
N PRO A 439 -10.37 4.96 -13.44
CA PRO A 439 -9.37 5.26 -12.43
C PRO A 439 -9.42 6.75 -12.06
N ARG A 440 -9.71 7.02 -10.79
CA ARG A 440 -9.79 8.37 -10.22
C ARG A 440 -8.54 8.68 -9.42
N VAL A 441 -7.88 9.81 -9.67
CA VAL A 441 -6.55 10.10 -9.10
C VAL A 441 -6.43 11.56 -8.65
N ALA A 442 -5.67 11.80 -7.59
CA ALA A 442 -5.33 13.13 -7.09
C ALA A 442 -3.87 13.18 -6.62
N ILE A 443 -3.29 14.37 -6.67
CA ILE A 443 -1.91 14.64 -6.26
C ILE A 443 -1.90 15.59 -5.06
N TRP A 444 -2.66 16.68 -5.14
CA TRP A 444 -2.68 17.70 -4.11
C TRP A 444 -3.58 17.28 -2.94
N ALA A 445 -3.24 17.70 -1.72
CA ALA A 445 -4.00 17.33 -0.52
C ALA A 445 -5.43 17.91 -0.52
N HIS A 446 -5.60 19.10 -1.09
CA HIS A 446 -6.89 19.78 -1.21
C HIS A 446 -7.73 19.30 -2.41
N GLU A 447 -7.15 18.50 -3.30
CA GLU A 447 -7.83 17.98 -4.47
C GLU A 447 -8.71 16.78 -4.06
N GLU A 448 -9.96 16.73 -4.52
CA GLU A 448 -10.74 15.50 -4.40
C GLU A 448 -10.21 14.45 -5.38
N VAL A 449 -10.26 13.17 -5.02
CA VAL A 449 -9.88 12.10 -5.95
C VAL A 449 -10.90 12.06 -7.07
N GLN A 450 -10.57 12.63 -8.25
CA GLN A 450 -11.48 12.83 -9.37
C GLN A 450 -11.37 11.75 -10.42
#